data_AF-A0A7X5U435-F1
#
_entry.id   AF-A0A7X5U435-F1
#
_cell.length_a   1.000
_cell.length_b   1.000
_cell.length_c   1.000
_cell.angle_alpha   90.00
_cell.angle_beta   90.00
_cell.angle_gamma   90.00
#
_symmetry.space_group_name_H-M   'P 1'
#
loop_
_entity.id
_entity.type
_entity.pdbx_description
1 polymer ?
#
loop_
_entity_poly.entity_id
_entity_poly.type
_entity_poly.pdbx_seq_one_letter_code
_entity_poly.pdbx_strand_id
1 'polypeptide(L)'
;MAQKPGFKRNAKVVEQILKKGPGLQAALRAAAAKVAADIGGEAVLEEYETDRFVVGIKVPADAQARDGVATRAAGRAGLTPG
;
A
#
# COMPACT_ATOMS: atom_id res chain seq x y z
N MET A 1 3.80 21.05 -12.23
CA MET A 1 5.11 21.53 -11.72
C MET A 1 6.03 21.73 -12.91
N ALA A 2 6.65 22.90 -13.07
CA ALA A 2 7.61 23.13 -14.14
C ALA A 2 8.88 22.30 -13.92
N GLN A 3 9.42 21.66 -14.97
CA GLN A 3 10.72 20.96 -14.85
C GLN A 3 11.80 21.98 -14.51
N LYS A 4 12.50 21.77 -13.40
CA LYS A 4 13.67 22.59 -13.05
C LYS A 4 14.77 22.34 -14.09
N PRO A 5 15.34 23.38 -14.71
CA PRO A 5 16.46 23.21 -15.63
C PRO A 5 17.60 22.48 -14.92
N GLY A 6 18.12 21.41 -15.56
CA GLY A 6 19.20 20.58 -15.02
C GLY A 6 18.77 19.31 -14.27
N PHE A 7 17.48 19.07 -14.03
CA PHE A 7 17.04 17.80 -13.43
C PHE A 7 17.17 16.64 -14.43
N LYS A 8 18.03 15.67 -14.12
CA LYS A 8 18.10 14.39 -14.84
C LYS A 8 17.61 13.26 -13.94
N ARG A 9 16.56 12.55 -14.37
CA ARG A 9 16.05 11.38 -13.66
C ARG A 9 17.11 10.29 -13.62
N ASN A 10 17.47 9.82 -12.43
CA ASN A 10 18.28 8.62 -12.27
C ASN A 10 17.37 7.41 -12.08
N ALA A 11 17.19 6.61 -13.13
CA ALA A 11 16.28 5.46 -13.11
C ALA A 11 16.63 4.44 -12.01
N LYS A 12 17.92 4.19 -11.73
CA LYS A 12 18.36 3.26 -10.68
C LYS A 12 17.99 3.75 -9.29
N VAL A 13 18.13 5.06 -9.05
CA VAL A 13 17.74 5.66 -7.76
C VAL A 13 16.22 5.62 -7.60
N VAL A 14 15.46 5.91 -8.66
CA VAL A 14 14.00 5.78 -8.62
C VAL A 14 13.59 4.33 -8.32
N GLU A 15 14.22 3.34 -8.95
CA GLU A 15 13.97 1.93 -8.68
C GLU A 15 14.23 1.57 -7.21
N GLN A 16 15.34 2.02 -6.63
CA GLN A 16 15.64 1.78 -5.22
C GLN A 16 14.60 2.42 -4.29
N ILE A 17 14.18 3.65 -4.58
CA ILE A 17 13.11 4.34 -3.85
C ILE A 17 11.81 3.53 -3.94
N LEU A 18 11.46 3.04 -5.12
CA LEU A 18 10.23 2.27 -5.35
C LEU A 18 10.25 0.86 -4.71
N LYS A 19 11.43 0.30 -4.45
CA LYS A 19 11.56 -1.00 -3.78
C LYS A 19 11.57 -0.88 -2.26
N LYS A 20 12.37 0.06 -1.72
CA LYS A 20 12.72 0.09 -0.29
C LYS A 20 12.85 1.49 0.31
N GLY A 21 12.43 2.53 -0.40
CA GLY A 21 12.53 3.90 0.10
C GLY A 21 11.70 4.11 1.38
N PRO A 22 12.25 4.72 2.45
CA PRO A 22 11.52 4.88 3.72
C PRO A 22 10.23 5.68 3.57
N GLY A 23 10.21 6.67 2.67
CA GLY A 23 9.00 7.43 2.34
C GLY A 23 7.91 6.57 1.71
N LEU A 24 8.27 5.61 0.85
CA LEU A 24 7.32 4.66 0.28
C LEU A 24 6.80 3.70 1.33
N GLN A 25 7.67 3.17 2.20
CA GLN A 25 7.25 2.29 3.29
C GLN A 25 6.23 2.97 4.21
N ALA A 26 6.50 4.22 4.60
CA ALA A 26 5.57 5.03 5.38
C ALA A 26 4.23 5.25 4.66
N ALA A 27 4.26 5.52 3.36
CA ALA A 27 3.05 5.66 2.55
C ALA A 27 2.24 4.36 2.49
N LEU A 28 2.90 3.21 2.33
CA LEU A 28 2.26 1.90 2.31
C LEU A 28 1.64 1.55 3.67
N ARG A 29 2.34 1.83 4.77
CA ARG A 29 1.80 1.66 6.14
C ARG A 29 0.58 2.54 6.36
N ALA A 30 0.63 3.81 5.97
CA ALA A 30 -0.49 4.74 6.11
C ALA A 30 -1.70 4.29 5.28
N ALA A 31 -1.48 3.83 4.05
CA ALA A 31 -2.52 3.28 3.20
C ALA A 31 -3.17 2.03 3.81
N ALA A 32 -2.35 1.09 4.30
CA ALA A 32 -2.83 -0.12 4.94
C ALA A 32 -3.59 0.17 6.25
N ALA A 33 -3.10 1.10 7.07
CA ALA A 33 -3.77 1.53 8.29
C ALA A 33 -5.14 2.16 7.99
N LYS A 34 -5.26 2.95 6.92
CA LYS A 34 -6.56 3.50 6.49
C LYS A 34 -7.54 2.40 6.11
N VAL A 35 -7.09 1.38 5.37
CA VAL A 35 -7.94 0.25 4.98
C VAL A 35 -8.32 -0.59 6.20
N ALA A 36 -7.38 -0.88 7.11
CA ALA A 36 -7.65 -1.62 8.33
C ALA A 36 -8.66 -0.89 9.25
N ALA A 37 -8.53 0.44 9.39
CA ALA A 37 -9.48 1.25 10.15
C ALA A 37 -10.91 1.20 9.56
N ASP A 38 -11.02 1.11 8.23
CA ASP A 38 -12.30 1.00 7.52
C ASP A 38 -12.91 -0.42 7.60
N ILE A 39 -12.08 -1.46 7.78
CA ILE A 39 -12.55 -2.83 8.04
C ILE A 39 -12.98 -3.00 9.51
N GLY A 40 -12.22 -2.42 10.45
CA GLY A 40 -12.45 -2.54 11.89
C GLY A 40 -11.51 -3.55 12.57
N GLY A 41 -11.84 -3.94 13.80
CA GLY A 41 -10.96 -4.71 14.70
C GLY A 41 -10.59 -6.13 14.27
N GLU A 42 -11.10 -6.60 13.13
CA GLU A 42 -10.80 -7.91 12.55
C GLU A 42 -9.59 -7.88 11.59
N ALA A 43 -9.11 -6.69 11.21
CA ALA A 43 -7.99 -6.54 10.30
C ALA A 43 -6.64 -6.60 11.04
N VAL A 44 -5.74 -7.45 10.55
CA VAL A 44 -4.34 -7.53 11.01
C VAL A 44 -3.42 -7.08 9.89
N LEU A 45 -2.50 -6.16 10.21
CA LEU A 45 -1.47 -5.72 9.27
C LEU A 45 -0.22 -6.58 9.44
N GLU A 46 0.34 -7.03 8.33
CA GLU A 46 1.62 -7.74 8.31
C GLU A 46 2.58 -7.10 7.33
N GLU A 47 3.77 -6.79 7.81
CA GLU A 47 4.86 -6.28 6.99
C GLU A 47 5.75 -7.43 6.56
N TYR A 48 6.05 -7.49 5.28
CA TYR A 48 7.02 -8.45 4.77
C TYR A 48 7.85 -7.82 3.65
N GLU A 49 9.12 -8.21 3.62
CA GLU A 49 10.07 -7.77 2.61
C GLU A 49 10.38 -8.95 1.68
N THR A 50 10.20 -8.74 0.39
CA THR A 50 10.58 -9.70 -0.65
C THR A 50 11.59 -9.04 -1.59
N ASP A 51 11.25 -8.81 -2.86
CA ASP A 51 11.99 -7.96 -3.79
C ASP A 51 11.75 -6.45 -3.52
N ARG A 52 10.64 -6.16 -2.85
CA ARG A 52 10.16 -4.83 -2.42
C ARG A 52 9.50 -4.93 -1.04
N PHE A 53 9.34 -3.79 -0.39
CA PHE A 53 8.56 -3.70 0.85
C PHE A 53 7.06 -3.77 0.55
N VAL A 54 6.33 -4.59 1.31
CA VAL A 54 4.87 -4.77 1.16
C VAL A 54 4.22 -4.79 2.55
N VAL A 55 2.97 -4.29 2.61
CA VAL A 55 2.11 -4.41 3.77
C VAL A 55 0.88 -5.24 3.36
N GLY A 56 0.73 -6.42 3.95
CA GLY A 56 -0.43 -7.28 3.83
C GLY A 56 -1.52 -6.90 4.81
N ILE A 57 -2.78 -7.08 4.39
CA ILE A 57 -3.96 -6.88 5.22
C ILE A 57 -4.66 -8.23 5.33
N LYS A 58 -4.66 -8.80 6.53
CA LYS A 58 -5.33 -10.06 6.84
C LYS A 58 -6.69 -9.78 7.45
N VAL A 59 -7.68 -10.53 7.00
CA VAL A 59 -9.07 -10.47 7.47
C VAL A 59 -9.62 -11.89 7.61
N PRO A 60 -10.70 -12.12 8.38
CA PRO A 60 -11.34 -13.42 8.46
C PRO A 60 -11.79 -13.92 7.09
N ALA A 61 -11.53 -15.20 6.81
CA ALA A 61 -11.82 -15.82 5.52
C ALA A 61 -13.31 -15.74 5.17
N ASP A 62 -14.19 -15.98 6.15
CA ASP A 62 -15.65 -15.93 5.96
C ASP A 62 -16.14 -14.54 5.59
N ALA A 63 -15.64 -13.49 6.26
CA ALA A 63 -15.99 -12.10 5.97
C ALA A 63 -15.49 -11.68 4.57
N GLN A 64 -14.28 -12.10 4.20
CA GLN A 64 -13.76 -11.85 2.86
C GLN A 64 -14.55 -12.60 1.79
N ALA A 65 -14.93 -13.86 2.02
CA ALA A 65 -15.67 -14.66 1.06
C ALA A 65 -17.11 -14.18 0.85
N ARG A 66 -17.79 -13.72 1.91
CA ARG A 66 -19.17 -13.26 1.85
C ARG A 66 -19.28 -11.82 1.35
N ASP A 67 -18.47 -10.93 1.91
CA ASP A 67 -18.66 -9.49 1.76
C ASP A 67 -17.53 -8.80 1.01
N GLY A 68 -16.43 -9.51 0.72
CA GLY A 68 -15.25 -8.94 0.07
C GLY A 68 -14.67 -7.78 0.88
N VAL A 69 -14.69 -7.86 2.21
CA VAL A 69 -14.41 -6.73 3.12
C VAL A 69 -13.11 -6.00 2.80
N ALA A 70 -12.02 -6.73 2.55
CA ALA A 70 -10.72 -6.13 2.22
C ALA A 70 -10.76 -5.46 0.85
N THR A 71 -11.40 -6.08 -0.13
CA THR A 71 -11.52 -5.55 -1.50
C THR A 71 -12.37 -4.27 -1.53
N ARG A 72 -13.50 -4.26 -0.82
CA ARG A 72 -14.37 -3.07 -0.74
C ARG A 72 -13.69 -1.92 0.01
N ALA A 73 -13.00 -2.22 1.11
CA ALA A 73 -12.25 -1.21 1.86
C ALA A 73 -11.08 -0.64 1.04
N ALA A 74 -10.35 -1.49 0.32
CA ALA A 74 -9.32 -1.05 -0.63
C ALA A 74 -9.90 -0.15 -1.73
N GLY A 75 -11.09 -0.49 -2.26
CA GLY A 75 -11.79 0.32 -3.26
C GLY A 75 -12.17 1.71 -2.74
N ARG A 76 -12.72 1.80 -1.52
CA ARG A 76 -13.00 3.09 -0.84
C ARG A 76 -11.73 3.90 -0.57
N ALA A 77 -10.60 3.23 -0.36
CA ALA A 77 -9.31 3.87 -0.20
C ALA A 77 -8.66 4.29 -1.53
N GLY A 78 -9.24 3.95 -2.68
CA GLY A 78 -8.69 4.24 -4.01
C GLY A 78 -7.50 3.37 -4.40
N LEU A 79 -7.40 2.17 -3.82
CA LEU A 79 -6.27 1.24 -3.98
C LEU A 79 -6.56 0.07 -4.92
N THR A 80 -7.78 -0.05 -5.45
CA THR A 80 -8.11 -1.01 -6.49
C THR A 80 -7.91 -0.40 -7.87
N PRO A 81 -7.49 -1.17 -8.88
CA PRO A 81 -7.55 -0.73 -10.27
C PRO A 81 -8.99 -0.34 -10.60
N GLY A 82 -9.19 0.87 -11.12
CA GLY A 82 -10.47 1.30 -11.69
C GLY A 82 -10.74 0.68 -13.04
#